data_AF-A0A972FHI7-F1
#
_entry.id   AF-A0A972FHI7-F1
#
_cell.length_a   1.000
_cell.length_b   1.000
_cell.length_c   1.000
_cell.angle_alpha   90.00
_cell.angle_beta   90.00
_cell.angle_gamma   90.00
#
_symmetry.space_group_name_H-M   'P 1'
#
loop_
_entity.id
_entity.type
_entity.pdbx_description
1 polymer ?
#
loop_
_entity_poly.entity_id
_entity_poly.type
_entity_poly.pdbx_seq_one_letter_code
_entity_poly.pdbx_strand_id
1 'polypeptide(L)'
;MRWFAALAAGLILVSPVPGFTQGTDDPLSWLGRIASAGQRLNYTGTFIYQSGGGFETSRITHVTDASGEHERLEVLDGSPREVIRNNREVRCVLPDQKTVIIDRSGGQRAFPSRLPESYASLAESYRISLGDVSRVAGLDAQLV
;
A
#
# COMPACT_ATOMS: atom_id res chain seq x y z
N MET A 1 -73.96 -8.73 -4.28
CA MET A 1 -73.35 -8.16 -3.06
C MET A 1 -71.94 -8.75 -2.92
N ARG A 2 -70.97 -8.33 -3.73
CA ARG A 2 -69.83 -7.43 -3.42
C ARG A 2 -69.06 -7.73 -2.11
N TRP A 3 -67.83 -8.25 -2.32
CA TRP A 3 -66.54 -7.92 -1.66
C TRP A 3 -66.30 -8.54 -0.26
N PHE A 4 -65.11 -9.00 0.16
CA PHE A 4 -63.73 -8.62 -0.17
C PHE A 4 -62.74 -9.81 -0.10
N ALA A 5 -61.70 -9.72 -0.94
CA ALA A 5 -60.45 -10.47 -0.83
C ALA A 5 -59.57 -9.91 0.31
N ALA A 6 -58.88 -10.77 1.03
CA ALA A 6 -57.80 -10.38 1.93
C ALA A 6 -56.48 -11.01 1.43
N LEU A 7 -55.67 -10.17 0.78
CA LEU A 7 -54.28 -10.41 0.43
C LEU A 7 -53.44 -10.48 1.71
N ALA A 8 -52.77 -11.61 1.95
CA ALA A 8 -51.71 -11.71 2.95
C ALA A 8 -50.42 -11.10 2.39
N ALA A 9 -50.12 -9.86 2.79
CA ALA A 9 -48.82 -9.24 2.52
C ALA A 9 -47.79 -9.76 3.54
N GLY A 10 -46.90 -10.64 3.09
CA GLY A 10 -45.77 -11.11 3.88
C GLY A 10 -44.74 -10.00 4.08
N LEU A 11 -44.59 -9.55 5.33
CA LEU A 11 -43.60 -8.57 5.75
C LEU A 11 -42.22 -9.25 5.78
N ILE A 12 -41.34 -8.94 4.81
CA ILE A 12 -39.93 -9.37 4.85
C ILE A 12 -39.21 -8.48 5.87
N LEU A 13 -38.92 -9.04 7.05
CA LEU A 13 -38.02 -8.45 8.03
C LEU A 13 -36.59 -8.54 7.49
N VAL A 14 -36.10 -7.45 6.90
CA VAL A 14 -34.68 -7.29 6.60
C VAL A 14 -33.95 -7.06 7.92
N SER A 15 -33.32 -8.09 8.46
CA SER A 15 -32.44 -7.95 9.61
C SER A 15 -31.23 -7.09 9.22
N PRO A 16 -30.88 -6.05 9.98
CA PRO A 16 -29.63 -5.34 9.76
C PRO A 16 -28.47 -6.30 10.00
N VAL A 17 -27.69 -6.54 8.95
CA VAL A 17 -26.37 -7.18 9.08
C VAL A 17 -25.51 -6.19 9.88
N PRO A 18 -24.92 -6.59 11.02
CA PRO A 18 -24.02 -5.72 11.76
C PRO A 18 -22.90 -5.27 10.82
N GLY A 19 -22.77 -3.95 10.68
CA GLY A 19 -21.74 -3.32 9.86
C GLY A 19 -20.33 -3.73 10.29
N PHE A 20 -19.44 -3.58 9.33
CA PHE A 20 -18.00 -3.82 9.39
C PHE A 20 -17.40 -3.55 10.77
N THR A 21 -16.62 -4.52 11.25
CA THR A 21 -15.75 -4.41 12.41
C THR A 21 -14.95 -3.11 12.34
N GLN A 22 -15.20 -2.17 13.26
CA GLN A 22 -14.32 -1.02 13.46
C GLN A 22 -12.98 -1.55 13.93
N GLY A 23 -12.03 -1.64 13.01
CA GLY A 23 -10.66 -2.01 13.31
C GLY A 23 -10.03 -0.88 14.11
N THR A 24 -9.57 -1.19 15.32
CA THR A 24 -8.75 -0.35 16.22
C THR A 24 -8.55 1.09 15.73
N ASP A 25 -9.36 2.01 16.27
CA ASP A 25 -9.45 3.43 15.91
C ASP A 25 -8.16 4.26 16.18
N ASP A 26 -7.03 3.61 16.46
CA ASP A 26 -5.76 4.31 16.70
C ASP A 26 -5.00 4.56 15.39
N PRO A 27 -4.83 5.83 14.97
CA PRO A 27 -4.10 6.18 13.75
C PRO A 27 -2.63 5.72 13.77
N LEU A 28 -1.99 5.71 14.94
CA LEU A 28 -0.59 5.28 15.08
C LEU A 28 -0.44 3.78 14.80
N SER A 29 -1.39 2.97 15.27
CA SER A 29 -1.43 1.54 14.97
C SER A 29 -1.47 1.25 13.47
N TRP A 30 -2.16 2.09 12.68
CA TRP A 30 -2.19 1.97 11.22
C TRP A 30 -0.83 2.24 10.58
N LEU A 31 -0.08 3.26 11.03
CA LEU A 31 1.29 3.49 10.56
C LEU A 31 2.21 2.31 10.88
N GLY A 32 2.09 1.75 12.09
CA GLY A 32 2.85 0.55 12.48
C GLY A 32 2.52 -0.65 11.60
N ARG A 33 1.25 -0.84 11.24
CA ARG A 33 0.80 -1.88 10.29
C ARG A 33 1.38 -1.66 8.89
N ILE A 34 1.35 -0.43 8.37
CA ILE A 34 1.92 -0.08 7.05
C ILE A 34 3.43 -0.36 7.03
N ALA A 35 4.17 0.11 8.04
CA ALA A 35 5.62 -0.11 8.15
C ALA A 35 5.98 -1.61 8.19
N SER A 36 5.27 -2.37 9.02
CA SER A 36 5.49 -3.80 9.20
C SER A 36 5.14 -4.59 7.93
N ALA A 37 4.01 -4.28 7.29
CA ALA A 37 3.55 -4.96 6.08
C ALA A 37 4.54 -4.76 4.92
N GLY A 38 5.01 -3.53 4.72
CA GLY A 38 5.96 -3.19 3.65
C GLY A 38 7.28 -3.94 3.71
N GLN A 39 7.73 -4.34 4.92
CA GLN A 39 9.00 -5.04 5.15
C GLN A 39 8.87 -6.57 5.24
N ARG A 40 7.69 -7.09 5.59
CA ARG A 40 7.52 -8.52 5.96
C ARG A 40 6.72 -9.33 4.97
N LEU A 41 5.83 -8.69 4.20
CA LEU A 41 4.94 -9.41 3.31
C LEU A 41 5.58 -9.59 1.95
N ASN A 42 5.32 -10.72 1.31
CA ASN A 42 5.63 -10.91 -0.10
C ASN A 42 4.52 -10.30 -0.94
N TYR A 43 4.86 -9.43 -1.88
CA TYR A 43 3.87 -8.79 -2.75
C TYR A 43 4.47 -8.42 -4.10
N THR A 44 3.58 -8.30 -5.09
CA THR A 44 3.90 -7.72 -6.39
C THR A 44 2.73 -6.86 -6.84
N GLY A 45 3.03 -5.80 -7.57
CA GLY A 45 2.01 -4.88 -8.05
C GLY A 45 2.56 -3.92 -9.08
N THR A 46 1.67 -3.27 -9.80
CA THR A 46 2.00 -2.17 -10.71
C THR A 46 1.39 -0.89 -10.16
N PHE A 47 2.17 0.18 -10.13
CA PHE A 47 1.73 1.48 -9.65
C PHE A 47 2.22 2.59 -10.58
N ILE A 48 1.57 3.75 -10.48
CA ILE A 48 1.99 4.95 -11.19
C ILE A 48 2.61 5.91 -10.17
N TYR A 49 3.81 6.37 -10.44
CA TYR A 49 4.45 7.45 -9.70
C TYR A 49 4.29 8.75 -10.48
N GLN A 50 3.73 9.77 -9.84
CA GLN A 50 3.61 11.11 -10.41
C GLN A 50 4.45 12.09 -9.59
N SER A 51 5.28 12.87 -10.28
CA SER A 51 6.06 13.94 -9.66
C SER A 51 6.20 15.11 -10.63
N GLY A 52 5.80 16.30 -10.19
CA GLY A 52 5.68 17.45 -11.08
C GLY A 52 4.72 17.17 -12.24
N GLY A 53 5.18 17.38 -13.47
CA GLY A 53 4.44 17.08 -14.70
C GLY A 53 4.70 15.70 -15.30
N GLY A 54 5.55 14.88 -14.66
CA GLY A 54 5.91 13.55 -15.14
C GLY A 54 5.10 12.44 -14.47
N PHE A 55 4.82 11.39 -15.23
CA PHE A 55 4.24 10.14 -14.76
C PHE A 55 5.12 8.98 -15.19
N GLU A 56 5.15 7.94 -14.37
CA GLU A 56 5.87 6.72 -14.69
C GLU A 56 5.13 5.52 -14.13
N THR A 57 4.96 4.50 -14.96
CA THR A 57 4.41 3.21 -14.55
C THR A 57 5.55 2.29 -14.12
N SER A 58 5.45 1.74 -12.92
CA SER A 58 6.44 0.84 -12.36
C SER A 58 5.82 -0.45 -11.82
N ARG A 59 6.57 -1.55 -11.93
CA ARG A 59 6.26 -2.81 -11.23
C ARG A 59 7.18 -2.95 -10.03
N ILE A 60 6.59 -3.31 -8.89
CA ILE A 60 7.33 -3.72 -7.69
C ILE A 60 7.17 -5.21 -7.46
N THR A 61 8.24 -5.86 -7.03
CA THR A 61 8.24 -7.20 -6.46
C THR A 61 9.04 -7.16 -5.17
N HIS A 62 8.42 -7.55 -4.06
CA HIS A 62 9.04 -7.63 -2.75
C HIS A 62 8.91 -9.05 -2.21
N VAL A 63 10.03 -9.59 -1.73
CA VAL A 63 10.14 -10.93 -1.17
C VAL A 63 10.99 -10.88 0.09
N THR A 64 10.52 -11.52 1.15
CA THR A 64 11.27 -11.79 2.36
C THR A 64 11.45 -13.30 2.52
N ASP A 65 12.70 -13.73 2.70
CA ASP A 65 13.04 -15.13 2.93
C ASP A 65 14.13 -15.30 4.01
N ALA A 66 14.70 -16.50 4.14
CA ALA A 66 15.74 -16.79 5.14
C ALA A 66 17.05 -15.99 4.95
N SER A 67 17.31 -15.48 3.74
CA SER A 67 18.47 -14.67 3.40
C SER A 67 18.23 -13.16 3.53
N GLY A 68 16.98 -12.77 3.76
CA GLY A 68 16.56 -11.42 4.13
C GLY A 68 15.54 -10.83 3.18
N GLU A 69 15.68 -9.53 2.91
CA GLU A 69 14.73 -8.75 2.13
C GLU A 69 15.25 -8.52 0.71
N HIS A 70 14.39 -8.78 -0.27
CA HIS A 70 14.66 -8.66 -1.68
C HIS A 70 13.57 -7.81 -2.33
N GLU A 71 13.96 -6.76 -3.04
CA GLU A 71 13.04 -5.91 -3.77
C GLU A 71 13.56 -5.69 -5.20
N ARG A 72 12.63 -5.66 -6.15
CA ARG A 72 12.88 -5.26 -7.53
C ARG A 72 11.83 -4.23 -7.93
N LEU A 73 12.29 -3.09 -8.40
CA LEU A 73 11.46 -2.04 -8.99
C LEU A 73 11.84 -1.86 -10.45
N GLU A 74 10.88 -2.08 -11.35
CA GLU A 74 11.05 -2.02 -12.81
C GLU A 74 10.20 -0.91 -13.39
N VAL A 75 10.81 -0.04 -14.19
CA VAL A 75 10.08 0.96 -14.96
C VAL A 75 9.53 0.34 -16.24
N LEU A 76 8.22 0.48 -16.46
CA LEU A 76 7.48 -0.17 -17.54
C LEU A 76 7.27 0.75 -18.76
N ASP A 77 7.47 2.06 -18.62
CA ASP A 77 7.32 3.04 -19.67
C ASP A 77 8.46 4.10 -19.66
N GLY A 78 8.71 4.73 -20.81
CA GLY A 78 9.82 5.68 -20.94
C GLY A 78 11.20 5.01 -20.96
N SER A 79 12.18 5.62 -20.30
CA SER A 79 13.55 5.09 -20.25
C SER A 79 13.65 3.91 -19.28
N PRO A 80 14.05 2.72 -19.76
CA PRO A 80 14.16 1.54 -18.92
C PRO A 80 15.15 1.81 -17.78
N ARG A 81 14.73 1.52 -16.56
CA ARG A 81 15.62 1.44 -15.40
C ARG A 81 15.09 0.41 -14.44
N GLU A 82 16.00 -0.18 -13.69
CA GLU A 82 15.68 -1.18 -12.69
C GLU A 82 16.43 -0.88 -11.39
N VAL A 83 15.72 -0.92 -10.27
CA VAL A 83 16.32 -0.84 -8.94
C VAL A 83 16.17 -2.20 -8.26
N ILE A 84 17.29 -2.84 -8.00
CA ILE A 84 17.35 -4.13 -7.30
C ILE A 84 17.93 -3.87 -5.92
N ARG A 85 17.17 -4.20 -4.88
CA ARG A 85 17.63 -4.14 -3.49
C ARG A 85 17.75 -5.55 -2.93
N ASN A 86 18.92 -5.86 -2.39
CA ASN A 86 19.16 -7.04 -1.59
C ASN A 86 19.70 -6.59 -0.24
N ASN A 87 18.85 -6.67 0.78
CA ASN A 87 19.15 -6.17 2.12
C ASN A 87 19.58 -4.69 2.11
N ARG A 88 20.87 -4.42 2.32
CA ARG A 88 21.46 -3.06 2.36
C ARG A 88 22.10 -2.62 1.04
N GLU A 89 22.27 -3.55 0.09
CA GLU A 89 22.83 -3.23 -1.21
C GLU A 89 21.71 -2.87 -2.19
N VAL A 90 21.83 -1.71 -2.82
CA VAL A 90 20.95 -1.24 -3.89
C VAL A 90 21.76 -1.17 -5.17
N ARG A 91 21.25 -1.76 -6.25
CA ARG A 91 21.80 -1.65 -7.59
C ARG A 91 20.77 -0.96 -8.47
N CYS A 92 21.16 0.15 -9.07
CA CYS A 92 20.37 0.82 -10.10
C CYS A 92 20.99 0.51 -11.47
N VAL A 93 20.24 -0.19 -12.32
CA VAL A 93 20.63 -0.55 -13.67
C VAL A 93 20.02 0.46 -14.63
N LEU A 94 20.89 1.08 -15.44
CA LEU A 94 20.54 2.07 -16.47
C LEU A 94 20.98 1.52 -17.84
N PRO A 95 20.15 0.70 -18.52
CA PRO A 95 20.50 0.04 -19.78
C PRO A 95 20.92 1.03 -20.88
N ASP A 96 20.19 2.14 -21.02
CA ASP A 96 20.47 3.17 -22.03
C ASP A 96 21.88 3.77 -21.88
N GLN A 97 22.36 3.83 -20.64
CA GLN A 97 23.68 4.36 -20.29
C GLN A 97 24.75 3.26 -20.14
N LYS A 98 24.37 1.99 -20.33
CA LYS A 98 25.22 0.81 -20.06
C LYS A 98 25.92 0.88 -18.69
N THR A 99 25.22 1.42 -17.69
CA THR A 99 25.78 1.75 -16.39
C THR A 99 25.02 1.04 -15.26
N VAL A 100 25.76 0.60 -14.24
CA VAL A 100 25.20 0.08 -12.99
C VAL A 100 25.75 0.90 -11.84
N ILE A 101 24.86 1.53 -11.07
CA ILE A 101 25.20 2.28 -9.86
C ILE A 101 24.96 1.36 -8.67
N ILE A 102 25.96 1.19 -7.80
CA ILE A 102 25.86 0.36 -6.60
C ILE A 102 25.98 1.26 -5.38
N ASP A 103 24.94 1.26 -4.55
CA ASP A 103 24.92 1.94 -3.25
C ASP A 103 24.81 0.89 -2.13
N ARG A 104 25.70 0.98 -1.15
CA ARG A 104 25.74 0.10 0.03
C ARG A 104 25.34 0.84 1.32
N SER A 105 25.09 2.14 1.23
CA SER A 105 24.75 3.01 2.37
C SER A 105 23.27 2.90 2.79
N GLY A 106 22.47 2.02 2.15
CA GLY A 106 21.10 1.71 2.56
C GLY A 106 20.14 2.92 2.53
N GLY A 107 20.43 3.93 1.71
CA GLY A 107 19.88 5.28 1.83
C GLY A 107 18.55 5.57 1.12
N GLN A 108 17.51 5.76 1.93
CA GLN A 108 16.43 6.77 1.86
C GLN A 108 15.41 6.84 0.71
N ARG A 109 15.66 6.27 -0.49
CA ARG A 109 14.69 6.35 -1.61
C ARG A 109 14.14 4.97 -1.97
N ALA A 110 13.39 4.38 -1.05
CA ALA A 110 12.63 3.15 -1.31
C ALA A 110 11.16 3.47 -1.48
N PHE A 111 10.48 2.75 -2.39
CA PHE A 111 9.03 2.67 -2.40
C PHE A 111 8.62 1.22 -2.11
N PRO A 112 7.72 0.97 -1.16
CA PRO A 112 7.13 1.96 -0.26
C PRO A 112 8.20 2.58 0.66
N SER A 113 8.02 3.86 1.00
CA SER A 113 8.94 4.57 1.88
C SER A 113 8.98 3.85 3.22
N ARG A 114 10.16 3.35 3.59
CA ARG A 114 10.34 2.75 4.92
C ARG A 114 10.14 3.86 5.94
N LEU A 115 9.05 3.77 6.70
CA LEU A 115 8.86 4.64 7.85
C LEU A 115 10.05 4.47 8.80
N PRO A 116 10.49 5.54 9.49
CA PRO A 116 11.52 5.44 10.51
C PRO A 116 11.19 4.33 11.51
N GLU A 117 12.22 3.68 12.07
CA GLU A 117 12.04 2.62 13.08
C GLU A 117 11.17 3.09 14.26
N SER A 118 11.21 4.38 14.59
CA SER A 118 10.28 5.03 15.51
C SER A 118 9.23 5.84 14.74
N TYR A 119 8.18 5.19 14.26
CA TYR A 119 6.98 5.89 13.79
C TYR A 119 6.23 6.57 14.95
N ALA A 120 6.48 6.15 16.19
CA ALA A 120 5.91 6.75 17.39
C ALA A 120 6.39 8.20 17.61
N SER A 121 7.67 8.50 17.31
CA SER A 121 8.19 9.88 17.44
C SER A 121 7.62 10.85 16.40
N LEU A 122 6.98 10.35 15.33
CA LEU A 122 6.24 11.22 14.40
C LEU A 122 5.12 11.98 15.13
N ALA A 123 4.52 11.38 16.17
CA ALA A 123 3.47 12.03 16.96
C ALA A 123 3.95 13.28 17.72
N GLU A 124 5.27 13.46 17.88
CA GLU A 124 5.85 14.67 18.50
C GLU A 124 5.82 15.87 17.56
N SER A 125 5.83 15.63 16.23
CA SER A 125 5.92 16.67 15.20
C SER A 125 4.70 16.73 14.26
N TYR A 126 3.90 15.67 14.21
CA TYR A 126 2.76 15.52 13.33
C TYR A 126 1.51 15.10 14.11
N ARG A 127 0.36 15.60 13.67
CA ARG A 127 -0.94 15.05 14.06
C ARG A 127 -1.34 14.00 13.03
N ILE A 128 -1.53 12.77 13.48
CA ILE A 128 -1.95 11.64 12.64
C ILE A 128 -3.42 11.37 12.94
N SER A 129 -4.24 11.20 11.91
CA SER A 129 -5.70 11.08 12.07
C SER A 129 -6.29 10.19 10.99
N LEU A 130 -7.23 9.33 11.36
CA LEU A 130 -7.97 8.55 10.37
C LEU A 130 -8.95 9.45 9.61
N GLY A 131 -8.92 9.33 8.29
CA GLY A 131 -9.93 9.89 7.40
C GLY A 131 -10.98 8.85 7.03
N ASP A 132 -11.66 9.10 5.91
CA ASP A 132 -12.69 8.18 5.42
C ASP A 132 -12.09 6.89 4.84
N VAL A 133 -12.88 5.81 4.91
CA VAL A 133 -12.59 4.58 4.16
C VAL A 133 -12.94 4.82 2.69
N SER A 134 -12.00 4.49 1.81
CA SER A 134 -12.13 4.64 0.36
C SER A 134 -11.76 3.34 -0.36
N ARG A 135 -11.72 3.38 -1.69
CA ARG A 135 -11.32 2.24 -2.52
C ARG A 135 -10.13 2.62 -3.40
N VAL A 136 -9.05 1.86 -3.27
CA VAL A 136 -7.80 2.06 -4.05
C VAL A 136 -7.42 0.73 -4.69
N ALA A 137 -7.15 0.73 -5.99
CA ALA A 137 -6.86 -0.48 -6.77
C ALA A 137 -7.91 -1.61 -6.58
N GLY A 138 -9.18 -1.23 -6.36
CA GLY A 138 -10.28 -2.17 -6.14
C GLY A 138 -10.40 -2.73 -4.71
N LEU A 139 -9.51 -2.36 -3.81
CA LEU A 139 -9.47 -2.81 -2.41
C LEU A 139 -9.94 -1.70 -1.46
N ASP A 140 -10.57 -2.07 -0.35
CA ASP A 140 -10.93 -1.12 0.71
C ASP A 140 -9.65 -0.60 1.40
N ALA A 141 -9.57 0.72 1.55
CA ALA A 141 -8.40 1.41 2.07
C ALA A 141 -8.81 2.45 3.12
N GLN A 142 -8.14 2.41 4.27
CA GLN A 142 -8.28 3.42 5.32
C GLN A 142 -7.35 4.59 5.01
N LEU A 143 -7.89 5.81 4.95
CA LEU A 143 -7.07 7.03 4.91
C LEU A 143 -6.48 7.31 6.31
N VAL A 144 -5.18 7.61 6.39
CA VAL A 144 -4.41 7.84 7.63
C VAL A 144 -3.53 9.06 7.46
#